data_AF-A0A976KU44-F1
#
_entry.id   AF-A0A976KU44-F1
#
_cell.length_a   1.000
_cell.length_b   1.000
_cell.length_c   1.000
_cell.angle_alpha   90.00
_cell.angle_beta   90.00
_cell.angle_gamma   90.00
#
_symmetry.space_group_name_H-M   'P 1'
#
loop_
_entity.id
_entity.type
_entity.pdbx_description
1 polymer ?
#
loop_
_entity_poly.entity_id
_entity_poly.type
_entity_poly.pdbx_seq_one_letter_code
_entity_poly.pdbx_strand_id
1 'polypeptide(L)'
;MHNLRIAATGAGLAAMLPLFLLLTDTSTGAADLETMVRLHQHPAFPLRVALTALYFPAVLLSHFALAWSSHQVWAWWGFSLFAIGNGIDAVYRAVQFGVVHYRWCAAWLEATDPGVRESLEVRITAFGEVGAGVYIAFAMFFGLGRLSLGAATVSAPVRSTKILGLSFIVVGALNVLPWIGRITGLPWLAGLGGYYLVPWLVNLLLLAAVLWRWPAPAGADSSLTAG
;
A
#
# COMPACT_ATOMS: atom_id res chain seq x y z
N MET A 1 -22.08 -13.57 -0.04
CA MET A 1 -22.29 -12.19 0.47
C MET A 1 -21.44 -11.84 1.69
N HIS A 2 -21.26 -12.72 2.68
CA HIS A 2 -20.48 -12.41 3.90
C HIS A 2 -19.00 -12.04 3.61
N ASN A 3 -18.30 -12.81 2.77
CA ASN A 3 -16.89 -12.57 2.43
C ASN A 3 -16.65 -11.23 1.70
N LEU A 4 -17.63 -10.76 0.92
CA LEU A 4 -17.55 -9.49 0.18
C LEU A 4 -17.69 -8.27 1.11
N ARG A 5 -18.52 -8.40 2.16
CA ARG A 5 -18.64 -7.37 3.20
C ARG A 5 -17.35 -7.25 4.01
N ILE A 6 -16.72 -8.38 4.37
CA ILE A 6 -15.42 -8.38 5.05
C ILE A 6 -14.35 -7.71 4.18
N ALA A 7 -14.32 -8.01 2.88
CA ALA A 7 -13.37 -7.38 1.96
C ALA A 7 -13.63 -5.87 1.77
N ALA A 8 -14.89 -5.45 1.69
CA ALA A 8 -15.25 -4.03 1.63
C ALA A 8 -14.88 -3.28 2.92
N THR A 9 -15.11 -3.90 4.08
CA THR A 9 -14.64 -3.40 5.38
C THR A 9 -13.11 -3.32 5.40
N GLY A 10 -12.42 -4.32 4.87
CA GLY A 10 -10.97 -4.31 4.69
C GLY A 10 -10.50 -3.11 3.87
N ALA A 11 -11.14 -2.81 2.74
CA ALA A 11 -10.79 -1.66 1.90
C ALA A 11 -11.03 -0.33 2.65
N GLY A 12 -12.11 -0.23 3.42
CA GLY A 12 -12.38 0.93 4.28
C GLY A 12 -11.36 1.09 5.42
N LEU A 13 -10.97 -0.01 6.08
CA LEU A 13 -9.93 -0.01 7.10
C LEU A 13 -8.56 0.36 6.51
N ALA A 14 -8.24 -0.15 5.33
CA ALA A 14 -7.02 0.19 4.61
C ALA A 14 -6.96 1.69 4.24
N ALA A 15 -8.11 2.37 4.09
CA ALA A 15 -8.18 3.80 3.83
C ALA A 15 -7.85 4.66 5.07
N MET A 16 -7.87 4.10 6.29
CA MET A 16 -7.56 4.83 7.51
C MET A 16 -6.10 5.31 7.55
N LEU A 17 -5.16 4.51 7.06
CA LEU A 17 -3.75 4.88 7.01
C LEU A 17 -3.49 6.10 6.09
N PRO A 18 -3.88 6.12 4.80
CA PRO A 18 -3.71 7.29 3.95
C PRO A 18 -4.41 8.52 4.50
N LEU A 19 -5.63 8.34 5.04
CA LEU A 19 -6.38 9.44 5.63
C LEU A 19 -5.64 10.02 6.83
N PHE A 20 -5.14 9.17 7.72
CA PHE A 20 -4.30 9.60 8.84
C PHE A 20 -3.09 10.39 8.35
N LEU A 21 -2.34 9.87 7.37
CA LEU A 21 -1.15 10.53 6.82
C LEU A 21 -1.47 11.90 6.20
N LEU A 22 -2.61 12.04 5.51
CA LEU A 22 -3.08 13.31 4.96
C LEU A 22 -3.44 14.33 6.06
N LEU A 23 -3.98 13.87 7.18
CA LEU A 23 -4.45 14.72 8.28
C LEU A 23 -3.34 15.13 9.25
N THR A 24 -2.30 14.30 9.41
CA THR A 24 -1.26 14.52 10.41
C THR A 24 0.05 15.05 9.84
N ASP A 25 0.14 15.27 8.52
CA ASP A 25 1.35 15.70 7.80
C ASP A 25 2.61 14.87 8.14
N THR A 26 2.40 13.63 8.60
CA THR A 26 3.49 12.73 8.93
C THR A 26 3.98 12.09 7.64
N SER A 27 5.11 12.58 7.11
CA SER A 27 5.68 12.10 5.84
C SER A 27 5.86 10.57 5.79
N THR A 28 5.70 9.99 4.59
CA THR A 28 5.79 8.54 4.33
C THR A 28 7.21 8.03 4.10
N GLY A 29 8.15 8.95 3.84
CA GLY A 29 9.55 8.67 3.55
C GLY A 29 10.42 9.75 4.18
N ALA A 30 11.03 9.44 5.31
CA ALA A 30 12.13 10.21 5.85
C ALA A 30 13.42 9.64 5.23
N ALA A 31 14.26 10.51 4.67
CA ALA A 31 15.56 10.11 4.12
C ALA A 31 16.70 10.42 5.09
N ASP A 32 16.49 11.37 6.01
CA ASP A 32 17.47 11.87 6.95
C ASP A 32 17.11 11.53 8.40
N LEU A 33 18.14 11.50 9.25
CA LEU A 33 18.07 11.17 10.67
C LEU A 33 17.11 12.10 11.43
N GLU A 34 17.19 13.41 11.20
CA GLU A 34 16.40 14.41 11.90
C GLU A 34 14.90 14.16 11.70
N THR A 35 14.49 13.89 10.46
CA THR A 35 13.10 13.55 10.15
C THR A 35 12.67 12.22 10.78
N MET A 36 13.52 11.18 10.80
CA MET A 36 13.21 9.91 11.45
C MET A 36 13.03 10.03 12.97
N VAL A 37 13.87 10.83 13.62
CA VAL A 37 13.81 11.10 15.06
C VAL A 37 12.57 11.93 15.41
N ARG A 38 12.31 13.01 14.66
CA ARG A 38 11.08 13.82 14.82
C ARG A 38 9.83 12.98 14.67
N LEU A 39 9.81 12.09 13.68
CA LEU A 39 8.70 11.19 13.47
C LEU A 39 8.52 10.20 14.63
N HIS A 40 9.62 9.65 15.17
CA HIS A 40 9.58 8.76 16.34
C HIS A 40 8.99 9.45 17.57
N GLN A 41 9.33 10.72 17.80
CA GLN A 41 8.86 11.52 18.92
C GLN A 41 7.44 12.06 18.74
N HIS A 42 6.85 11.93 17.54
CA HIS A 42 5.51 12.45 17.28
C HIS A 42 4.46 11.71 18.11
N PRO A 43 3.53 12.41 18.81
CA PRO A 43 2.54 11.76 19.68
C PRO A 43 1.65 10.72 18.97
N ALA A 44 1.42 10.92 17.67
CA ALA A 44 0.61 10.02 16.86
C ALA A 44 1.41 8.84 16.25
N PHE A 45 2.70 8.72 16.53
CA PHE A 45 3.56 7.64 16.00
C PHE A 45 3.06 6.23 16.36
N PRO A 46 2.64 5.92 17.60
CA PRO A 46 2.09 4.59 17.92
C PRO A 46 0.83 4.26 17.09
N LEU A 47 -0.03 5.26 16.87
CA LEU A 47 -1.21 5.10 16.03
C LEU A 47 -0.82 4.84 14.57
N ARG A 48 0.18 5.54 14.03
CA ARG A 48 0.74 5.27 12.69
C ARG A 48 1.20 3.82 12.57
N VAL A 49 1.93 3.30 13.56
CA VAL A 49 2.40 1.91 13.56
C VAL A 49 1.22 0.94 13.55
N ALA A 50 0.23 1.15 14.42
CA ALA A 50 -0.96 0.31 14.50
C ALA A 50 -1.77 0.32 13.19
N LEU A 51 -2.00 1.50 12.61
CA LEU A 51 -2.69 1.65 11.33
C LEU A 51 -1.92 0.99 10.19
N THR A 52 -0.58 1.04 10.20
CA THR A 52 0.25 0.36 9.20
C THR A 52 0.18 -1.15 9.34
N ALA A 53 0.15 -1.68 10.57
CA ALA A 53 -0.01 -3.12 10.81
C ALA A 53 -1.39 -3.64 10.34
N LEU A 54 -2.46 -2.86 10.55
CA LEU A 54 -3.80 -3.19 10.08
C LEU A 54 -3.96 -3.03 8.56
N TYR A 55 -3.23 -2.09 7.96
CA TYR A 55 -3.30 -1.79 6.54
C TYR A 55 -2.99 -2.99 5.65
N PHE A 56 -1.89 -3.71 5.92
CA PHE A 56 -1.42 -4.81 5.09
C PHE A 56 -2.42 -5.98 4.92
N PRO A 57 -2.97 -6.57 5.99
CA PRO A 57 -3.97 -7.63 5.84
C PRO A 57 -5.28 -7.10 5.21
N ALA A 58 -5.67 -5.87 5.55
CA ALA A 58 -6.90 -5.26 5.06
C ALA A 58 -6.87 -5.03 3.53
N VAL A 59 -5.75 -4.53 3.00
CA VAL A 59 -5.59 -4.32 1.55
C VAL A 59 -5.46 -5.66 0.80
N LEU A 60 -4.78 -6.66 1.37
CA LEU A 60 -4.67 -7.99 0.77
C LEU A 60 -6.03 -8.68 0.64
N LEU A 61 -6.83 -8.69 1.71
CA LEU A 61 -8.18 -9.27 1.68
C LEU A 61 -9.05 -8.63 0.61
N SER A 62 -8.94 -7.31 0.45
CA SER A 62 -9.71 -6.55 -0.55
C SER A 62 -9.31 -6.92 -1.99
N HIS A 63 -8.02 -7.04 -2.26
CA HIS A 63 -7.51 -7.40 -3.59
C HIS A 63 -7.75 -8.88 -3.91
N PHE A 64 -7.67 -9.75 -2.90
CA PHE A 64 -8.02 -11.17 -3.04
C PHE A 64 -9.48 -11.34 -3.43
N ALA A 65 -10.40 -10.65 -2.75
CA ALA A 65 -11.82 -10.71 -3.08
C ALA A 65 -12.11 -10.26 -4.53
N LEU A 66 -11.40 -9.23 -5.00
CA LEU A 66 -11.52 -8.77 -6.39
C LEU A 66 -11.00 -9.82 -7.38
N ALA A 67 -9.81 -10.38 -7.14
CA ALA A 67 -9.24 -11.42 -8.00
C ALA A 67 -10.12 -12.68 -8.05
N TRP A 68 -10.62 -13.11 -6.88
CA TRP A 68 -11.56 -14.21 -6.75
C TRP A 68 -12.83 -13.98 -7.57
N SER A 69 -13.37 -12.75 -7.56
CA SER A 69 -14.61 -12.41 -8.26
C SER A 69 -14.46 -12.28 -9.79
N SER A 70 -13.24 -12.04 -10.28
CA SER A 70 -12.98 -11.81 -11.71
C SER A 70 -12.91 -13.13 -12.51
N HIS A 71 -12.51 -14.23 -11.87
CA HIS A 71 -12.24 -15.53 -12.50
C HIS A 71 -11.26 -15.50 -13.69
N GLN A 72 -10.56 -14.39 -13.92
CA GLN A 72 -9.58 -14.23 -14.99
C GLN A 72 -8.17 -14.52 -14.48
N VAL A 73 -7.37 -15.26 -15.27
CA VAL A 73 -5.97 -15.59 -14.95
C VAL A 73 -5.14 -14.32 -14.69
N TRP A 74 -5.37 -13.25 -15.45
CA TRP A 74 -4.68 -11.97 -15.28
C TRP A 74 -4.97 -11.29 -13.94
N ALA A 75 -6.15 -11.52 -13.35
CA ALA A 75 -6.50 -11.00 -12.02
C ALA A 75 -5.69 -11.71 -10.92
N TRP A 76 -5.50 -13.02 -11.06
CA TRP A 76 -4.66 -13.81 -10.15
C TRP A 76 -3.18 -13.45 -10.28
N TRP A 77 -2.68 -13.29 -11.50
CA TRP A 77 -1.33 -12.77 -11.74
C TRP A 77 -1.14 -11.40 -11.07
N GLY A 78 -2.10 -10.48 -11.26
CA GLY A 78 -2.09 -9.18 -10.61
C GLY A 78 -2.08 -9.27 -9.08
N PHE A 79 -2.92 -10.15 -8.52
CA PHE A 79 -2.95 -10.39 -7.07
C PHE A 79 -1.65 -10.97 -6.54
N SER A 80 -1.03 -11.94 -7.21
CA SER A 80 0.25 -12.52 -6.78
C SER A 80 1.37 -11.48 -6.77
N LEU A 81 1.48 -10.65 -7.82
CA LEU A 81 2.45 -9.54 -7.85
C LEU A 81 2.17 -8.53 -6.73
N PHE A 82 0.90 -8.17 -6.55
CA PHE A 82 0.49 -7.27 -5.47
C PHE A 82 0.85 -7.85 -4.09
N ALA A 83 0.60 -9.14 -3.86
CA ALA A 83 0.87 -9.81 -2.60
C ALA A 83 2.37 -9.89 -2.28
N ILE A 84 3.22 -10.14 -3.29
CA ILE A 84 4.67 -10.10 -3.14
C ILE A 84 5.13 -8.70 -2.77
N GLY A 85 4.68 -7.67 -3.50
CA GLY A 85 5.00 -6.28 -3.17
C GLY A 85 4.54 -5.90 -1.76
N ASN A 86 3.32 -6.31 -1.38
CA ASN A 86 2.78 -6.09 -0.05
C ASN A 86 3.58 -6.78 1.06
N GLY A 87 4.06 -7.99 0.82
CA GLY A 87 4.89 -8.73 1.76
C GLY A 87 6.25 -8.06 1.96
N ILE A 88 6.88 -7.60 0.89
CA ILE A 88 8.16 -6.86 0.95
C ILE A 88 7.98 -5.56 1.74
N ASP A 89 6.95 -4.76 1.44
CA ASP A 89 6.67 -3.52 2.18
C ASP A 89 6.34 -3.81 3.66
N ALA A 90 5.57 -4.87 3.95
CA ALA A 90 5.27 -5.27 5.32
C ALA A 90 6.54 -5.61 6.12
N VAL A 91 7.46 -6.39 5.54
CA VAL A 91 8.76 -6.72 6.16
C VAL A 91 9.59 -5.45 6.35
N TYR A 92 9.68 -4.60 5.32
CA TYR A 92 10.41 -3.33 5.39
C TYR A 92 9.87 -2.43 6.51
N ARG A 93 8.55 -2.24 6.60
CA ARG A 93 7.91 -1.44 7.65
C ARG A 93 8.05 -2.07 9.03
N ALA A 94 8.03 -3.40 9.14
CA ALA A 94 8.29 -4.08 10.40
C ALA A 94 9.70 -3.80 10.91
N VAL A 95 10.72 -3.86 10.04
CA VAL A 95 12.10 -3.50 10.39
C VAL A 95 12.22 -2.01 10.68
N GLN A 96 11.60 -1.15 9.87
CA GLN A 96 11.61 0.29 10.08
C GLN A 96 11.04 0.66 11.46
N PHE A 97 9.86 0.17 11.82
CA PHE A 97 9.27 0.49 13.12
C PHE A 97 10.03 -0.19 14.26
N GLY A 98 10.27 -1.50 14.16
CA GLY A 98 10.86 -2.28 15.26
C GLY A 98 12.34 -1.96 15.52
N VAL A 99 13.16 -1.83 14.47
CA VAL A 99 14.60 -1.63 14.60
C VAL A 99 14.95 -0.15 14.49
N VAL A 100 14.54 0.53 13.42
CA VAL A 100 15.00 1.91 13.20
C VAL A 100 14.40 2.84 14.24
N HIS A 101 13.08 2.80 14.45
CA HIS A 101 12.44 3.70 15.41
C HIS A 101 12.61 3.24 16.86
N TYR A 102 12.15 2.02 17.20
CA TYR A 102 12.14 1.59 18.61
C TYR A 102 13.51 1.20 19.18
N ARG A 103 14.52 0.94 18.34
CA ARG A 103 15.87 0.60 18.82
C ARG A 103 16.89 1.68 18.52
N TRP A 104 17.05 2.10 17.26
CA TRP A 104 18.12 3.02 16.89
C TRP A 104 17.80 4.49 17.19
N CYS A 105 16.62 4.98 16.82
CA CYS A 105 16.21 6.36 17.10
C CYS A 105 16.07 6.58 18.62
N ALA A 106 15.45 5.63 19.32
CA ALA A 106 15.37 5.65 20.78
C ALA A 106 16.76 5.70 21.43
N ALA A 107 17.68 4.81 21.05
CA ALA A 107 19.05 4.80 21.58
C ALA A 107 19.83 6.07 21.21
N TRP A 108 19.60 6.65 20.02
CA TRP A 108 20.28 7.86 19.59
C TRP A 108 19.85 9.08 20.42
N LEU A 109 18.57 9.14 20.81
CA LEU A 109 18.03 10.18 21.69
C LEU A 109 18.61 10.09 23.11
N GLU A 110 18.89 8.88 23.60
CA GLU A 110 19.42 8.63 24.93
C GLU A 110 20.96 8.69 24.99
N ALA A 111 21.64 8.56 23.85
CA ALA A 111 23.10 8.52 23.80
C ALA A 111 23.73 9.87 24.14
N THR A 112 24.57 9.85 25.19
CA THR A 112 25.42 10.98 25.60
C THR A 112 26.82 10.92 25.02
N ASP A 113 27.30 9.71 24.68
CA ASP A 113 28.60 9.50 24.03
C ASP A 113 28.54 9.87 22.54
N PRO A 114 29.42 10.78 22.04
CA PRO A 114 29.46 11.17 20.64
C PRO A 114 29.72 10.01 19.68
N GLY A 115 30.57 9.04 20.05
CA GLY A 115 30.91 7.89 19.20
C GLY A 115 29.72 6.95 18.99
N VAL A 116 28.92 6.72 20.03
CA VAL A 116 27.66 5.97 19.93
C VAL A 116 26.65 6.69 19.04
N ARG A 117 26.51 8.02 19.17
CA ARG A 117 25.59 8.81 18.34
C ARG A 117 25.95 8.74 16.86
N GLU A 118 27.23 8.93 16.53
CA GLU A 118 27.73 8.85 15.15
C GLU A 118 27.50 7.45 14.57
N SER A 119 27.79 6.39 15.33
CA SER A 119 27.54 5.01 14.87
C SER A 119 26.05 4.75 14.58
N LEU A 120 25.14 5.27 15.41
CA LEU A 120 23.71 5.11 15.21
C LEU A 120 23.19 5.94 14.02
N GLU A 121 23.72 7.14 13.83
CA GLU A 121 23.43 7.99 12.66
C GLU A 121 23.79 7.27 11.36
N VAL A 122 25.00 6.71 11.25
CA VAL A 122 25.44 5.95 10.07
C VAL A 122 24.50 4.78 9.78
N ARG A 123 24.04 4.06 10.82
CA ARG A 123 23.11 2.93 10.65
C ARG A 123 21.73 3.36 10.15
N ILE A 124 21.20 4.45 10.70
CA ILE A 124 19.89 5.00 10.32
C ILE A 124 19.94 5.51 8.87
N THR A 125 20.98 6.24 8.50
CA THR A 125 21.18 6.75 7.13
C THR A 125 21.36 5.60 6.14
N ALA A 126 22.22 4.63 6.43
CA ALA A 126 22.42 3.47 5.57
C ALA A 126 21.13 2.65 5.36
N PHE A 127 20.29 2.52 6.39
CA PHE A 127 18.97 1.90 6.23
C PHE A 127 18.05 2.69 5.29
N GLY A 128 18.09 4.02 5.35
CA GLY A 128 17.35 4.89 4.42
C GLY A 128 17.76 4.66 2.97
N GLU A 129 19.05 4.54 2.70
CA GLU A 129 19.60 4.26 1.36
C GLU A 129 19.19 2.89 0.85
N VAL A 130 19.32 1.84 1.68
CA VAL A 130 18.85 0.49 1.34
C VAL A 130 17.33 0.48 1.10
N GLY A 131 16.59 1.24 1.92
CA GLY A 131 15.15 1.42 1.80
C GLY A 131 14.74 1.97 0.43
N ALA A 132 15.51 2.88 -0.17
CA ALA A 132 15.22 3.39 -1.51
C ALA A 132 15.30 2.28 -2.58
N GLY A 133 16.28 1.38 -2.48
CA GLY A 133 16.42 0.22 -3.37
C GLY A 133 15.29 -0.80 -3.20
N VAL A 134 14.94 -1.12 -1.95
CA VAL A 134 13.80 -1.99 -1.62
C VAL A 134 12.49 -1.38 -2.12
N TYR A 135 12.36 -0.06 -2.04
CA TYR A 135 11.16 0.66 -2.48
C TYR A 135 10.92 0.52 -3.98
N ILE A 136 11.97 0.62 -4.80
CA ILE A 136 11.86 0.37 -6.25
C ILE A 136 11.23 -1.00 -6.51
N ALA A 137 11.75 -2.04 -5.86
CA ALA A 137 11.29 -3.41 -6.09
C ALA A 137 9.80 -3.57 -5.74
N PHE A 138 9.37 -3.19 -4.54
CA PHE A 138 7.97 -3.38 -4.17
C PHE A 138 7.02 -2.44 -4.92
N ALA A 139 7.43 -1.20 -5.26
CA ALA A 139 6.60 -0.27 -6.00
C ALA A 139 6.32 -0.76 -7.42
N MET A 140 7.30 -1.44 -8.04
CA MET A 140 7.11 -2.12 -9.33
C MET A 140 6.13 -3.28 -9.19
N PHE A 141 6.28 -4.15 -8.17
CA PHE A 141 5.34 -5.25 -7.93
C PHE A 141 3.91 -4.77 -7.63
N PHE A 142 3.75 -3.74 -6.80
CA PHE A 142 2.45 -3.11 -6.54
C PHE A 142 1.87 -2.48 -7.79
N GLY A 143 2.68 -1.74 -8.53
CA GLY A 143 2.27 -1.05 -9.74
C GLY A 143 1.79 -2.00 -10.82
N LEU A 144 2.61 -3.00 -11.15
CA LEU A 144 2.27 -4.06 -12.11
C LEU A 144 1.08 -4.90 -11.63
N GLY A 145 1.05 -5.26 -10.35
CA GLY A 145 -0.08 -5.98 -9.76
C GLY A 145 -1.41 -5.25 -9.90
N ARG A 146 -1.43 -3.94 -9.62
CA ARG A 146 -2.60 -3.08 -9.79
C ARG A 146 -2.97 -2.87 -11.25
N LEU A 147 -1.99 -2.74 -12.15
CA LEU A 147 -2.24 -2.65 -13.60
C LEU A 147 -2.92 -3.91 -14.13
N SER A 148 -2.40 -5.10 -13.79
CA SER A 148 -2.97 -6.38 -14.21
C SER A 148 -4.36 -6.62 -13.62
N LEU A 149 -4.55 -6.33 -12.33
CA LEU A 149 -5.86 -6.44 -11.67
C LEU A 149 -6.85 -5.44 -12.26
N GLY A 150 -6.40 -4.21 -12.53
CA GLY A 150 -7.20 -3.16 -13.16
C GLY A 150 -7.65 -3.54 -14.57
N ALA A 151 -6.75 -4.06 -15.40
CA ALA A 151 -7.07 -4.56 -16.74
C ALA A 151 -8.13 -5.67 -16.71
N ALA A 152 -7.98 -6.65 -15.81
CA ALA A 152 -8.96 -7.71 -15.61
C ALA A 152 -10.30 -7.21 -15.04
N THR A 153 -10.29 -6.06 -14.35
CA THR A 153 -11.50 -5.46 -13.76
C THR A 153 -12.25 -4.59 -14.78
N VAL A 154 -11.55 -3.93 -15.72
CA VAL A 154 -12.17 -3.12 -16.79
C VAL A 154 -12.95 -3.98 -17.80
N SER A 155 -12.62 -5.26 -17.94
CA SER A 155 -13.38 -6.20 -18.78
C SER A 155 -14.74 -6.59 -18.19
N ALA A 156 -15.03 -6.23 -16.93
CA ALA A 156 -16.33 -6.50 -16.32
C ALA A 156 -17.47 -5.72 -16.99
N PRO A 157 -18.69 -6.26 -17.07
CA PRO A 157 -19.82 -5.60 -17.73
C PRO A 157 -20.34 -4.38 -16.96
N VAL A 158 -20.15 -4.33 -15.64
CA VAL A 158 -20.74 -3.29 -14.76
C VAL A 158 -19.91 -2.00 -14.77
N ARG A 159 -20.56 -0.85 -15.00
CA ARG A 159 -19.90 0.47 -15.09
C ARG A 159 -19.08 0.84 -13.85
N SER A 160 -19.58 0.59 -12.65
CA SER A 160 -18.86 0.88 -11.40
C SER A 160 -17.58 0.05 -11.27
N THR A 161 -17.63 -1.22 -11.66
CA THR A 161 -16.46 -2.10 -11.71
C THR A 161 -15.45 -1.60 -12.74
N LYS A 162 -15.89 -1.12 -13.91
CA LYS A 162 -14.97 -0.49 -14.89
C LYS A 162 -14.26 0.74 -14.34
N ILE A 163 -14.98 1.62 -13.64
CA ILE A 163 -14.40 2.81 -13.00
C ILE A 163 -13.36 2.39 -11.96
N LEU A 164 -13.66 1.37 -11.16
CA LEU A 164 -12.70 0.79 -10.21
C LEU A 164 -11.46 0.26 -10.94
N GLY A 165 -11.64 -0.51 -12.02
CA GLY A 165 -10.53 -1.02 -12.83
C GLY A 165 -9.64 0.08 -13.40
N LEU A 166 -10.23 1.16 -13.94
CA LEU A 166 -9.50 2.34 -14.39
C LEU A 166 -8.74 3.02 -13.24
N SER A 167 -9.35 3.12 -12.06
CA SER A 167 -8.66 3.69 -10.90
C SER A 167 -7.46 2.84 -10.46
N PHE A 168 -7.54 1.51 -10.53
CA PHE A 168 -6.39 0.63 -10.30
C PHE A 168 -5.28 0.85 -11.32
N ILE A 169 -5.63 1.03 -12.59
CA ILE A 169 -4.65 1.34 -13.65
C ILE A 169 -3.95 2.66 -13.35
N VAL A 170 -4.70 3.72 -13.03
CA VAL A 170 -4.15 5.04 -12.70
C VAL A 170 -3.22 4.95 -11.49
N VAL A 171 -3.67 4.33 -10.41
CA VAL A 171 -2.87 4.17 -9.18
C VAL A 171 -1.64 3.28 -9.43
N GLY A 172 -1.78 2.22 -10.24
CA GLY A 172 -0.68 1.36 -10.65
C GLY A 172 0.36 2.13 -11.47
N ALA A 173 -0.08 2.93 -12.44
CA ALA A 173 0.79 3.81 -13.21
C ALA A 173 1.51 4.84 -12.32
N LEU A 174 0.81 5.45 -11.37
CA LEU A 174 1.42 6.40 -10.41
C LEU A 174 2.41 5.72 -9.45
N ASN A 175 2.34 4.40 -9.26
CA ASN A 175 3.39 3.66 -8.57
C ASN A 175 4.61 3.42 -9.46
N VAL A 176 4.42 3.08 -10.74
CA VAL A 176 5.52 2.68 -11.65
C VAL A 176 6.24 3.88 -12.28
N LEU A 177 5.48 4.86 -12.78
CA LEU A 177 6.01 5.97 -13.58
C LEU A 177 7.07 6.81 -12.85
N PRO A 178 6.96 7.12 -11.54
CA PRO A 178 8.03 7.83 -10.84
C PRO A 178 9.36 7.07 -10.85
N TRP A 179 9.32 5.74 -10.78
CA TRP A 179 10.52 4.90 -10.83
C TRP A 179 11.09 4.80 -12.23
N ILE A 180 10.26 4.67 -13.26
CA ILE A 180 10.71 4.80 -14.64
C ILE A 180 11.39 6.15 -14.84
N GLY A 181 10.80 7.24 -14.35
CA GLY A 181 11.39 8.57 -14.42
C GLY A 181 12.75 8.66 -13.74
N ARG A 182 12.91 8.06 -12.56
CA ARG A 182 14.20 8.02 -11.84
C ARG A 182 15.25 7.18 -12.57
N ILE A 183 14.88 6.02 -13.11
CA ILE A 183 15.80 5.12 -13.83
C ILE A 183 16.24 5.72 -15.17
N THR A 184 15.32 6.39 -15.87
CA THR A 184 15.57 6.95 -17.21
C THR A 184 16.05 8.40 -17.19
N GLY A 185 16.13 9.05 -16.02
CA GLY A 185 16.53 10.44 -15.88
C GLY A 185 15.48 11.45 -16.36
N LEU A 186 14.19 11.08 -16.37
CA LEU A 186 13.07 11.94 -16.76
C LEU A 186 12.40 12.58 -15.52
N PRO A 187 12.72 13.85 -15.18
CA PRO A 187 12.31 14.47 -13.92
C PRO A 187 10.79 14.69 -13.82
N TRP A 188 10.12 14.95 -14.93
CA TRP A 188 8.67 15.15 -14.96
C TRP A 188 7.90 13.87 -14.58
N LEU A 189 8.42 12.69 -14.94
CA LEU A 189 7.86 11.39 -14.52
C LEU A 189 8.15 11.14 -13.04
N ALA A 190 9.38 11.43 -12.58
CA ALA A 190 9.76 11.28 -11.18
C ALA A 190 8.90 12.15 -10.24
N GLY A 191 8.49 13.35 -10.70
CA GLY A 191 7.62 14.27 -9.96
C GLY A 191 6.20 13.78 -9.73
N LEU A 192 5.73 12.77 -10.49
CA LEU A 192 4.37 12.24 -10.35
C LEU A 192 4.13 11.55 -8.99
N GLY A 193 5.20 11.13 -8.30
CA GLY A 193 5.10 10.47 -7.00
C GLY A 193 4.44 11.33 -5.92
N GLY A 194 4.53 12.67 -6.03
CA GLY A 194 3.89 13.60 -5.09
C GLY A 194 2.37 13.57 -5.11
N TYR A 195 1.77 13.08 -6.21
CA TYR A 195 0.31 13.02 -6.37
C TYR A 195 -0.28 11.65 -6.00
N TYR A 196 0.54 10.69 -5.55
CA TYR A 196 0.09 9.29 -5.39
C TYR A 196 -0.97 9.10 -4.28
N LEU A 197 -0.90 9.88 -3.19
CA LEU A 197 -1.69 9.64 -1.98
C LEU A 197 -3.20 9.83 -2.21
N VAL A 198 -3.60 10.83 -3.01
CA VAL A 198 -5.01 11.16 -3.27
C VAL A 198 -5.70 10.11 -4.17
N PRO A 199 -5.18 9.77 -5.37
CA PRO A 199 -5.75 8.72 -6.22
C PRO A 199 -5.77 7.36 -5.53
N TRP A 200 -4.77 7.09 -4.68
CA TRP A 200 -4.75 5.86 -3.90
C TRP A 200 -5.88 5.79 -2.87
N LEU A 201 -6.13 6.87 -2.11
CA LEU A 201 -7.28 6.95 -1.21
C LEU A 201 -8.60 6.79 -1.96
N VAL A 202 -8.76 7.48 -3.09
CA VAL A 202 -9.96 7.37 -3.94
C VAL A 202 -10.17 5.93 -4.42
N ASN A 203 -9.11 5.24 -4.84
CA ASN A 203 -9.18 3.84 -5.27
C ASN A 203 -9.65 2.91 -4.13
N LEU A 204 -9.16 3.09 -2.90
CA LEU A 204 -9.60 2.27 -1.75
C LEU A 204 -11.09 2.50 -1.43
N LEU A 205 -11.57 3.74 -1.51
CA LEU A 205 -12.98 4.07 -1.29
C LEU A 205 -13.88 3.52 -2.39
N LEU A 206 -13.45 3.61 -3.66
CA LEU A 206 -14.14 2.99 -4.78
C LEU A 206 -14.18 1.47 -4.66
N LEU A 207 -13.08 0.86 -4.23
CA LEU A 207 -12.99 -0.59 -4.00
C LEU A 207 -13.98 -1.02 -2.92
N ALA A 208 -14.01 -0.32 -1.79
CA ALA A 208 -14.98 -0.57 -0.73
C ALA A 208 -16.43 -0.46 -1.23
N ALA A 209 -16.76 0.60 -1.97
CA ALA A 209 -18.10 0.82 -2.51
C ALA A 209 -18.52 -0.26 -3.52
N VAL A 210 -17.61 -0.69 -4.39
CA VAL A 210 -17.88 -1.74 -5.38
C VAL A 210 -18.03 -3.12 -4.72
N LEU A 211 -17.14 -3.48 -3.80
CA LEU A 211 -17.23 -4.75 -3.06
C LEU A 211 -18.47 -4.81 -2.18
N TRP A 212 -18.90 -3.67 -1.61
CA TRP A 212 -20.12 -3.58 -0.81
C TRP A 212 -21.40 -3.85 -1.61
N ARG A 213 -21.43 -3.37 -2.86
CA ARG A 213 -22.57 -3.51 -3.78
C ARG A 213 -22.48 -4.72 -4.71
N TRP A 214 -21.42 -5.53 -4.59
CA TRP A 214 -21.17 -6.63 -5.51
C TRP A 214 -22.29 -7.69 -5.39
N PRO A 215 -23.11 -7.90 -6.43
CA PRO A 215 -24.14 -8.92 -6.38
C PRO A 215 -23.48 -10.30 -6.24
N ALA A 216 -24.07 -11.20 -5.44
CA ALA A 216 -23.67 -12.60 -5.47
C ALA A 216 -23.75 -13.10 -6.93
N PRO A 217 -22.79 -13.91 -7.41
CA PRO A 217 -22.81 -14.38 -8.78
C PRO A 217 -24.16 -15.04 -9.09
N ALA A 218 -24.80 -14.58 -10.17
CA ALA A 218 -26.03 -15.15 -10.68
C ALA A 218 -25.75 -16.62 -11.04
N GLY A 219 -26.18 -17.54 -10.18
CA GLY A 219 -25.89 -18.97 -10.31
C GLY A 219 -25.96 -19.76 -8.99
N ALA A 220 -26.10 -19.11 -7.83
CA ALA A 220 -26.20 -19.81 -6.55
C ALA A 220 -27.63 -20.23 -6.14
N ASP A 221 -28.69 -19.79 -6.84
CA ASP A 221 -30.08 -19.97 -6.40
C ASP A 221 -30.93 -20.92 -7.28
N SER A 222 -30.35 -21.63 -8.27
CA SER A 222 -31.15 -22.46 -9.20
C SER A 222 -31.03 -23.98 -9.03
N SER A 223 -30.39 -24.50 -7.97
CA SER A 223 -30.23 -25.96 -7.79
C SER A 223 -30.78 -26.54 -6.48
N LEU A 224 -31.54 -25.79 -5.68
CA LEU A 224 -32.09 -26.28 -4.40
C LEU A 224 -33.63 -26.30 -4.34
N THR A 225 -34.33 -26.12 -5.45
CA THR A 225 -35.81 -26.20 -5.51
C THR A 225 -36.34 -27.23 -6.52
N ALA A 226 -35.51 -28.14 -7.01
CA ALA A 226 -35.94 -29.30 -7.77
C ALA A 226 -35.56 -30.58 -7.01
N GLY A 227 -36.47 -31.05 -6.16
CA GLY A 227 -36.36 -32.27 -5.38
C GLY A 227 -37.56 -32.42 -4.45
#